data_AF-A0AAV3KYW1-F1
#
_entry.id   AF-A0AAV3KYW1-F1
#
_cell.length_a   1.000
_cell.length_b   1.000
_cell.length_c   1.000
_cell.angle_alpha   90.00
_cell.angle_beta   90.00
_cell.angle_gamma   90.00
#
_symmetry.space_group_name_H-M   'P 1'
#
loop_
_entity.id
_entity.type
_entity.pdbx_description
1 polymer ?
#
loop_
_entity_poly.entity_id
_entity_poly.type
_entity_poly.pdbx_seq_one_letter_code
_entity_poly.pdbx_strand_id
1 'polypeptide(L)'
;MMYLIDALPKEIHLRIITASLPIADKCSQLINADIYCLGGMLNKRTKEMYGPRAVADAETLMANKAFIGVSGFSVEDQFTENNVLSLDVKSKILNSTKQKIVVADSKKENRIGI
;
A
#
# COMPACT_ATOMS: atom_id res chain seq x y z
N MET A 1 -4.80 -4.51 6.64
CA MET A 1 -5.12 -3.83 5.36
C MET A 1 -6.45 -4.28 4.77
N MET A 2 -6.73 -5.59 4.62
CA MET A 2 -8.00 -6.06 4.02
C MET A 2 -9.29 -5.49 4.66
N TYR A 3 -9.33 -5.36 5.98
CA TYR A 3 -10.48 -4.80 6.70
C TYR A 3 -10.68 -3.30 6.47
N LEU A 4 -9.65 -2.58 6.06
CA LEU A 4 -9.77 -1.15 5.73
C LEU A 4 -10.71 -0.95 4.54
N ILE A 5 -10.68 -1.88 3.57
CA ILE A 5 -11.49 -1.79 2.36
C ILE A 5 -12.98 -1.83 2.71
N ASP A 6 -13.36 -2.60 3.73
CA ASP A 6 -14.75 -2.71 4.20
C ASP A 6 -15.24 -1.43 4.90
N ALA A 7 -14.31 -0.60 5.39
CA ALA A 7 -14.57 0.66 6.07
C ALA A 7 -14.48 1.88 5.12
N LEU A 8 -14.24 1.67 3.82
CA LEU A 8 -14.24 2.77 2.86
C LEU A 8 -15.65 3.37 2.73
N PRO A 9 -15.76 4.70 2.57
CA PRO A 9 -17.05 5.37 2.40
C PRO A 9 -17.73 4.91 1.12
N LYS A 10 -19.06 4.73 1.18
CA LYS A 10 -19.88 4.21 0.07
C LYS A 10 -20.53 5.33 -0.74
N GLU A 11 -20.54 6.55 -0.19
CA GLU A 11 -21.27 7.71 -0.71
C GLU A 11 -20.41 8.58 -1.64
N ILE A 12 -19.09 8.35 -1.68
CA ILE A 12 -18.16 9.11 -2.51
C ILE A 12 -17.47 8.21 -3.51
N HIS A 13 -17.20 8.72 -4.72
CA HIS A 13 -16.41 8.00 -5.71
C HIS A 13 -14.93 8.04 -5.36
N LEU A 14 -14.26 6.89 -5.34
CA LEU A 14 -12.86 6.74 -4.96
C LEU A 14 -11.98 6.41 -6.16
N ARG A 15 -10.76 6.94 -6.18
CA ARG A 15 -9.68 6.41 -7.03
C ARG A 15 -8.70 5.67 -6.15
N ILE A 16 -8.60 4.36 -6.34
CA ILE A 16 -7.75 3.48 -5.54
C ILE A 16 -6.52 3.11 -6.35
N ILE A 17 -5.34 3.47 -5.85
CA ILE A 17 -4.04 3.08 -6.43
C ILE A 17 -3.46 1.97 -5.55
N THR A 18 -3.08 0.84 -6.13
CA THR A 18 -2.54 -0.28 -5.35
C THR A 18 -1.51 -1.10 -6.14
N ALA A 19 -0.43 -1.49 -5.46
CA ALA A 19 0.49 -2.53 -5.94
C ALA A 19 0.10 -3.92 -5.42
N SER A 20 -0.97 -4.07 -4.64
CA SER A 20 -1.38 -5.36 -4.08
C SER A 20 -2.52 -5.93 -4.91
N LEU A 21 -2.27 -7.06 -5.56
CA LEU A 21 -3.27 -7.77 -6.34
C LEU A 21 -4.47 -8.21 -5.47
N PRO A 22 -4.30 -8.71 -4.23
CA PRO A 22 -5.43 -9.00 -3.35
C PRO A 22 -6.27 -7.78 -2.98
N ILE A 23 -5.64 -6.60 -2.81
CA ILE A 23 -6.38 -5.35 -2.56
C ILE A 23 -7.15 -4.95 -3.82
N ALA A 24 -6.52 -5.02 -5.00
CA ALA A 24 -7.17 -4.71 -6.26
C ALA A 24 -8.41 -5.60 -6.49
N ASP A 25 -8.26 -6.90 -6.25
CA ASP A 25 -9.34 -7.88 -6.38
C ASP A 25 -10.49 -7.57 -5.41
N LYS A 26 -10.20 -7.31 -4.13
CA LYS A 26 -11.25 -6.95 -3.18
C LYS A 26 -11.94 -5.62 -3.51
N CYS A 27 -11.17 -4.62 -3.95
CA CYS A 27 -11.72 -3.33 -4.37
C CYS A 27 -12.55 -3.44 -5.66
N SER A 28 -12.32 -4.46 -6.51
CA SER A 28 -13.07 -4.65 -7.76
C SER A 28 -14.57 -4.86 -7.56
N GLN A 29 -14.96 -5.22 -6.33
CA GLN A 29 -16.34 -5.40 -5.93
C GLN A 29 -17.02 -4.07 -5.51
N LEU A 30 -16.27 -2.98 -5.42
CA LEU A 30 -16.80 -1.65 -5.09
C LEU A 30 -17.43 -1.02 -6.33
N ILE A 31 -18.69 -0.61 -6.20
CA ILE A 31 -19.42 0.07 -7.28
C ILE A 31 -19.00 1.53 -7.47
N ASN A 32 -18.40 2.14 -6.44
CA ASN A 32 -18.06 3.56 -6.36
C ASN A 32 -16.54 3.78 -6.39
N ALA A 33 -15.80 3.01 -7.18
CA ALA A 33 -14.35 3.15 -7.27
C ALA A 33 -13.76 2.86 -8.65
N ASP A 34 -12.79 3.68 -9.06
CA ASP A 34 -11.84 3.36 -10.14
C ASP A 34 -10.57 2.76 -9.53
N ILE A 35 -10.09 1.65 -10.10
CA ILE A 35 -8.95 0.91 -9.54
C ILE A 35 -7.77 0.99 -10.51
N TYR A 36 -6.66 1.54 -10.01
CA TYR A 36 -5.39 1.62 -10.69
C TYR A 36 -4.41 0.65 -10.04
N CYS A 37 -4.22 -0.50 -10.69
CA CYS A 37 -3.19 -1.45 -10.31
C CYS A 37 -1.84 -0.99 -10.86
N LEU A 38 -0.83 -0.89 -10.00
CA LEU A 38 0.53 -0.63 -10.47
C LEU A 38 1.01 -1.81 -11.32
N GLY A 39 1.74 -1.52 -12.40
CA GLY A 39 2.31 -2.53 -13.28
C GLY A 39 3.55 -3.20 -12.71
N GLY A 40 4.27 -3.97 -13.53
CA GLY A 40 5.54 -4.59 -13.17
C GLY A 40 5.44 -6.09 -12.90
N MET A 41 6.38 -6.60 -12.11
CA MET A 41 6.51 -8.04 -11.81
C MET A 41 5.68 -8.39 -10.59
N LEU A 42 4.96 -9.51 -10.62
CA LEU A 42 4.18 -9.99 -9.47
C LEU A 42 5.05 -10.86 -8.55
N ASN A 43 5.20 -10.44 -7.29
CA ASN A 43 5.78 -11.29 -6.25
C ASN A 43 4.81 -12.43 -5.94
N LYS A 44 5.20 -13.68 -6.26
CA LYS A 44 4.31 -14.84 -6.10
C LYS A 44 3.91 -15.11 -4.64
N ARG A 45 4.72 -14.69 -3.67
CA ARG A 45 4.50 -14.89 -2.22
C ARG A 45 3.57 -13.82 -1.65
N THR A 46 3.91 -12.54 -1.83
CA THR A 46 3.14 -11.43 -1.23
C THR A 46 1.96 -10.99 -2.11
N LYS A 47 1.96 -11.39 -3.39
CA LYS A 47 1.01 -10.94 -4.41
C LYS A 47 1.03 -9.42 -4.61
N GLU A 48 2.21 -8.83 -4.45
CA GLU A 48 2.46 -7.41 -4.72
C GLU A 48 3.29 -7.22 -5.98
N MET A 49 2.98 -6.18 -6.74
CA MET A 49 3.72 -5.75 -7.91
C MET A 49 4.98 -4.98 -7.49
N TYR A 50 6.08 -5.27 -8.16
CA TYR A 50 7.39 -4.65 -7.92
C TYR A 50 8.18 -4.44 -9.21
N GLY A 51 9.35 -3.81 -9.07
CA GLY A 51 10.30 -3.56 -10.16
C GLY A 51 10.09 -2.22 -10.85
N PRO A 52 10.91 -1.91 -11.88
CA PRO A 52 11.03 -0.56 -12.42
C PRO A 52 9.72 0.05 -12.90
N ARG A 53 8.83 -0.77 -13.47
CA ARG A 53 7.51 -0.29 -13.93
C ARG A 53 6.59 0.10 -12.77
N ALA A 54 6.53 -0.73 -11.71
CA ALA A 54 5.76 -0.42 -10.51
C ALA A 54 6.24 0.87 -9.85
N VAL A 55 7.57 1.07 -9.81
CA VAL A 55 8.22 2.26 -9.25
C VAL A 55 7.88 3.51 -10.07
N ALA A 56 7.96 3.43 -11.41
CA ALA A 56 7.61 4.54 -12.29
C ALA A 56 6.12 4.92 -12.19
N ASP A 57 5.24 3.94 -12.12
CA ASP A 57 3.81 4.19 -11.93
C ASP A 57 3.56 4.85 -10.54
N ALA A 58 4.23 4.37 -9.48
CA ALA A 58 4.15 4.96 -8.14
C ALA A 58 4.70 6.41 -8.04
N GLU A 59 5.68 6.75 -8.87
CA GLU A 59 6.27 8.09 -8.91
C GLU A 59 5.38 9.10 -9.62
N THR A 60 4.64 8.67 -10.64
CA THR A 60 3.80 9.55 -11.48
C THR A 60 2.38 9.73 -10.96
N LEU A 61 1.87 8.81 -10.15
CA LEU A 61 0.52 8.86 -9.59
C LEU A 61 0.52 9.53 -8.21
N MET A 62 -0.26 10.59 -8.04
CA MET A 62 -0.43 11.26 -6.75
C MET A 62 -1.69 10.80 -6.01
N ALA A 63 -1.56 10.62 -4.68
CA ALA A 63 -2.67 10.26 -3.81
C ALA A 63 -2.92 11.31 -2.71
N ASN A 64 -4.18 11.52 -2.36
CA ASN A 64 -4.56 12.35 -1.22
C ASN A 64 -4.19 11.68 0.11
N LYS A 65 -4.37 10.35 0.18
CA LYS A 65 -4.09 9.52 1.36
C LYS A 65 -3.44 8.22 0.92
N ALA A 66 -2.41 7.78 1.63
CA ALA A 66 -1.85 6.44 1.49
C ALA A 66 -1.96 5.70 2.81
N PHE A 67 -2.50 4.49 2.74
CA PHE A 67 -2.54 3.55 3.85
C PHE A 67 -1.45 2.50 3.62
N ILE A 68 -0.45 2.48 4.49
CA ILE A 68 0.70 1.59 4.34
C ILE A 68 0.78 0.62 5.52
N GLY A 69 0.88 -0.66 5.20
CA GLY A 69 1.22 -1.70 6.17
C GLY A 69 2.72 -1.74 6.38
N VAL A 70 3.12 -1.91 7.63
CA VAL A 70 4.52 -2.01 8.08
C VAL A 70 4.78 -3.39 8.65
N SER A 71 6.02 -3.87 8.63
CA SER A 71 6.41 -5.14 9.24
C SER A 71 6.67 -5.01 10.74
N GLY A 72 7.07 -3.83 11.19
CA GLY A 72 7.29 -3.51 12.60
C GLY A 72 7.31 -2.01 12.86
N PHE A 73 7.16 -1.60 14.11
CA PHE A 73 7.40 -0.22 14.52
C PHE A 73 7.91 -0.11 15.96
N SER A 74 8.75 0.89 16.22
CA SER A 74 9.30 1.23 17.56
C SER A 74 9.52 2.75 17.65
N VAL A 75 9.76 3.26 18.87
CA VAL A 75 10.07 4.70 19.06
C VAL A 75 11.41 5.03 18.40
N GLU A 76 12.36 4.10 18.46
CA GLU A 76 13.72 4.25 17.98
C GLU A 76 13.81 4.08 16.45
N ASP A 77 13.22 3.02 15.90
CA ASP A 77 13.33 2.62 14.48
C ASP A 77 12.15 3.08 13.63
N GLN A 78 11.21 3.81 14.22
CA GLN A 78 10.00 4.32 13.56
C GLN A 78 9.19 3.19 12.92
N PHE A 79 9.09 3.13 11.58
CA PHE A 79 8.36 2.11 10.85
C PHE A 79 9.33 1.30 9.98
N THR A 80 9.25 -0.02 10.06
CA THR A 80 10.15 -0.94 9.34
C THR A 80 9.39 -1.82 8.35
N GLU A 81 10.07 -2.21 7.28
CA GLU A 81 9.55 -3.06 6.22
C GLU A 81 10.64 -4.05 5.80
N ASN A 82 10.30 -5.34 5.78
CA ASN A 82 11.25 -6.41 5.46
C ASN A 82 11.11 -6.94 4.02
N ASN A 83 10.04 -6.57 3.31
CA ASN A 83 9.90 -6.88 1.90
C ASN A 83 10.68 -5.88 1.05
N VAL A 84 11.97 -6.15 0.85
CA VAL A 84 12.89 -5.32 0.04
C VAL A 84 12.35 -5.06 -1.35
N LEU A 85 11.67 -6.03 -1.97
CA LEU A 85 11.11 -5.86 -3.31
C LEU A 85 10.01 -4.79 -3.36
N SER A 86 9.29 -4.57 -2.26
CA SER A 86 8.25 -3.56 -2.16
C SER A 86 8.75 -2.19 -1.67
N LEU A 87 9.97 -2.12 -1.12
CA LEU A 87 10.50 -0.90 -0.49
C LEU A 87 10.52 0.27 -1.46
N ASP A 88 11.01 0.06 -2.69
CA ASP A 88 11.11 1.14 -3.67
C ASP A 88 9.73 1.68 -4.04
N VAL A 89 8.77 0.79 -4.28
CA VAL A 89 7.39 1.16 -4.63
C VAL A 89 6.73 1.92 -3.47
N LYS A 90 6.83 1.40 -2.24
CA LYS A 90 6.29 2.06 -1.05
C LYS A 90 6.92 3.43 -0.81
N SER A 91 8.23 3.54 -1.00
CA SER A 91 8.96 4.80 -0.86
C SER A 91 8.48 5.85 -1.87
N LYS A 92 8.26 5.45 -3.13
CA LYS A 92 7.69 6.35 -4.14
C LYS A 92 6.25 6.76 -3.81
N ILE A 93 5.40 5.82 -3.39
CA ILE A 93 4.03 6.13 -2.93
C ILE A 93 4.07 7.14 -1.78
N LEU A 94 4.93 6.94 -0.78
CA LEU A 94 5.07 7.85 0.35
C LEU A 94 5.54 9.24 -0.07
N ASN A 95 6.37 9.35 -1.11
CA ASN A 95 6.82 10.63 -1.64
C ASN A 95 5.73 11.33 -2.47
N SER A 96 4.89 10.57 -3.17
CA SER A 96 3.79 11.05 -4.02
C SER A 96 2.45 11.21 -3.29
N THR A 97 2.45 11.29 -1.95
CA THR A 97 1.23 11.32 -1.13
C THR A 97 1.19 12.50 -0.15
N LYS A 98 0.03 13.15 -0.06
CA LYS A 98 -0.20 14.27 0.87
C LYS A 98 -0.31 13.83 2.35
N GLN A 99 -1.11 12.80 2.64
CA GLN A 99 -1.26 12.26 3.99
C GLN A 99 -0.86 10.77 4.05
N LYS A 100 0.10 10.46 4.92
CA LYS A 100 0.67 9.11 5.09
C LYS A 100 0.10 8.50 6.36
N ILE A 101 -0.56 7.35 6.25
CA ILE A 101 -1.26 6.69 7.35
C ILE A 101 -0.72 5.26 7.47
N VAL A 102 -0.18 4.93 8.64
CA VAL A 102 0.26 3.56 8.92
C VAL A 102 -0.89 2.74 9.47
N VAL A 103 -1.05 1.53 8.96
CA VAL A 103 -2.01 0.55 9.45
C VAL A 103 -1.24 -0.67 9.98
N ALA A 104 -1.15 -0.77 11.31
CA ALA A 104 -0.44 -1.84 12.00
C ALA A 104 -1.34 -2.53 13.03
N ASP A 105 -1.09 -3.82 13.26
CA ASP A 105 -1.60 -4.55 14.43
C ASP A 105 -0.73 -4.16 15.63
N SER A 106 -1.31 -4.02 16.82
CA SER A 106 -0.57 -3.74 18.06
C SER A 106 0.53 -4.76 18.32
N LYS A 107 0.40 -6.00 17.83
CA LYS A 107 1.45 -7.03 17.87
C LYS A 107 2.73 -6.65 17.12
N LYS A 108 2.74 -5.57 16.33
CA LYS A 108 3.91 -5.06 15.59
C LYS A 108 4.69 -3.98 16.34
N GLU A 109 4.18 -3.55 17.50
CA GLU A 109 4.87 -2.63 18.40
C GLU A 109 6.13 -3.28 18.98
N ASN A 110 7.22 -2.51 19.08
CA ASN A 110 8.55 -2.95 19.53
C ASN A 110 9.11 -4.15 18.73
N ARG A 111 8.75 -4.24 17.45
CA ARG A 111 9.33 -5.21 16.51
C ARG A 111 10.06 -4.48 15.40
N ILE A 112 11.24 -4.97 15.09
CA ILE A 112 11.95 -4.62 13.86
C ILE A 112 11.53 -5.66 12.83
N GLY A 113 10.95 -5.23 11.71
CA GLY A 113 10.77 -6.07 10.54
C GLY A 113 12.14 -6.37 9.95
N ILE A 114 12.73 -7.50 10.33
CA ILE A 114 13.94 -8.07 9.72
C ILE A 114 13.54 -9.06 8.62
#